data_AF-A0A3C1LDF2-F1
#
_entry.id   AF-A0A3C1LDF2-F1
#
_cell.length_a   1.000
_cell.length_b   1.000
_cell.length_c   1.000
_cell.angle_alpha   90.00
_cell.angle_beta   90.00
_cell.angle_gamma   90.00
#
_symmetry.space_group_name_H-M   'P 1'
#
loop_
_entity.id
_entity.type
_entity.pdbx_description
1 polymer ?
#
loop_
_entity_poly.entity_id
_entity_poly.type
_entity_poly.pdbx_seq_one_letter_code
_entity_poly.pdbx_strand_id
1 'polypeptide(L)'
;MVTAFDAVGQDNVGIGGAPRSGFKLDVRGNINADGRLLLYGRNVLRSDSIWNSTFGGNVTLGTFAGANMADTALGNSFFGFNSGQATRGHDNSFFGANAGVANTLGRSNVFMGRGAGELNTSGSNNVFMGAYSGFSNTTGTGLVFLGNSAGNANTTGISNTYVGANAGSSGATTSFNTFLGAYTGLNNRGNGNTFLGHVTGQSNTTGYDNVFAGNNAGWGNTTGYANIYVGANAGYTANTAVMNTFVGNNAGRLTTTGSYNTFLGNAAGESNTTGQSNTFLGIGAGYGNTTGNGNVYIGDATANQSTGESNTYVGTFSGFQTGTGSYNVMLGRGAGARNADSSNTFLGEYAAGNATGLKNVIAIGRGVAANSTGGLSNVFIGNYSAPTWTGNWNTLIGANTATLMKAGASNVIIGQSVANVQDSGYRNVYIGNNIATSQRRGNNSIMIGFQAGANDTTIGNALFIGYQAGRNNLGGILNSFVGYQAGFSNTQGFRNTFVGLQTGLNNTTGSWNTFLGIQAGVNAKTGNYNTYVGNLAAIADTSGNNNTIIGSRA
;
A
#
# COMPACT_ATOMS: atom_id res chain seq x y z
N MET A 1 1.52 28.01 93.20
CA MET A 1 0.09 28.17 92.86
C MET A 1 -0.13 27.60 91.47
N VAL A 2 -0.64 26.38 91.43
CA VAL A 2 -1.21 25.63 90.28
C VAL A 2 -2.72 25.67 90.57
N THR A 3 -3.72 25.88 89.70
CA THR A 3 -4.09 25.52 88.30
C THR A 3 -5.33 26.41 87.99
N ALA A 4 -5.66 26.96 86.81
CA ALA A 4 -5.68 26.51 85.42
C ALA A 4 -6.62 25.32 85.12
N PHE A 5 -7.88 25.61 84.75
CA PHE A 5 -8.49 25.43 83.42
C PHE A 5 -10.02 25.41 83.55
N ASP A 6 -10.68 26.36 82.89
CA ASP A 6 -12.14 26.46 82.78
C ASP A 6 -12.55 26.02 81.38
N ALA A 7 -13.41 25.01 81.28
CA ALA A 7 -14.09 24.63 80.05
C ALA A 7 -15.39 23.89 80.42
N VAL A 8 -16.48 24.65 80.40
CA VAL A 8 -17.84 24.22 80.70
C VAL A 8 -18.40 23.44 79.50
N GLY A 9 -18.69 22.16 79.72
CA GLY A 9 -19.37 21.25 78.80
C GLY A 9 -19.26 19.83 79.34
N GLN A 10 -20.35 19.33 79.94
CA GLN A 10 -20.37 18.05 80.66
C GLN A 10 -19.96 16.88 79.74
N ASP A 11 -19.16 15.97 80.29
CA ASP A 11 -18.66 14.69 79.72
C ASP A 11 -17.34 14.68 78.91
N ASN A 12 -16.39 15.56 79.19
CA ASN A 12 -15.02 15.43 78.67
C ASN A 12 -14.01 15.08 79.77
N VAL A 13 -13.48 13.84 79.76
CA VAL A 13 -12.29 13.45 80.54
C VAL A 13 -11.04 13.78 79.71
N GLY A 14 -10.43 14.94 79.95
CA GLY A 14 -9.15 15.29 79.34
C GLY A 14 -7.99 14.60 80.06
N ILE A 15 -7.43 13.53 79.47
CA ILE A 15 -6.18 12.89 79.95
C ILE A 15 -5.01 13.39 79.09
N GLY A 16 -4.28 14.39 79.57
CA GLY A 16 -3.03 14.87 78.96
C GLY A 16 -2.83 16.39 79.06
N GLY A 17 -2.14 16.84 80.10
CA GLY A 17 -1.79 18.26 80.26
C GLY A 17 -0.43 18.62 79.67
N ALA A 18 -0.41 19.63 78.78
CA ALA A 18 0.70 20.55 78.47
C ALA A 18 2.03 19.99 77.89
N PRO A 19 2.82 20.83 77.16
CA PRO A 19 3.73 20.39 76.11
C PRO A 19 5.13 20.09 76.67
N ARG A 20 5.37 18.87 77.14
CA ARG A 20 6.74 18.35 77.29
C ARG A 20 6.82 16.98 76.66
N SER A 21 7.75 16.87 75.70
CA SER A 21 8.01 15.65 74.92
C SER A 21 8.35 14.48 75.85
N GLY A 22 7.49 13.47 75.92
CA GLY A 22 7.85 12.20 76.54
C GLY A 22 6.71 11.36 77.10
N PHE A 23 5.62 11.98 77.55
CA PHE A 23 4.52 11.22 78.16
C PHE A 23 3.43 10.92 77.13
N LYS A 24 3.46 9.72 76.58
CA LYS A 24 2.35 9.15 75.79
C LYS A 24 1.44 8.39 76.76
N LEU A 25 0.13 8.55 76.62
CA LEU A 25 -0.85 7.70 77.28
C LEU A 25 -0.67 6.26 76.75
N ASP A 26 -0.14 5.36 77.58
CA ASP A 26 0.00 3.93 77.29
C ASP A 26 -1.17 3.19 77.96
N VAL A 27 -2.16 2.77 77.17
CA VAL A 27 -3.30 1.98 77.65
C VAL A 27 -3.08 0.54 77.23
N ARG A 28 -2.83 -0.33 78.20
CA ARG A 28 -2.55 -1.76 77.97
C ARG A 28 -3.79 -2.66 78.08
N GLY A 29 -4.94 -2.13 77.68
CA GLY A 29 -6.23 -2.83 77.74
C GLY A 29 -7.23 -2.30 76.73
N ASN A 30 -8.43 -2.88 76.72
CA ASN A 30 -9.49 -2.47 75.80
C ASN A 30 -9.99 -1.07 76.15
N ILE A 31 -10.04 -0.18 75.15
CA ILE A 31 -10.70 1.12 75.25
C ILE A 31 -12.08 0.99 74.63
N ASN A 32 -13.12 0.93 75.46
CA ASN A 32 -14.51 1.07 75.01
C ASN A 32 -14.91 2.54 75.13
N ALA A 33 -15.16 3.20 74.00
CA ALA A 33 -15.67 4.57 73.96
C ALA A 33 -17.06 4.55 73.32
N ASP A 34 -18.09 4.82 74.11
CA ASP A 34 -19.49 4.96 73.64
C ASP A 34 -19.75 6.33 72.97
N GLY A 35 -18.68 7.04 72.60
CA GLY A 35 -18.68 8.35 71.95
C GLY A 35 -17.55 8.48 70.91
N ARG A 36 -17.25 9.70 70.46
CA ARG A 36 -16.26 9.94 69.38
C ARG A 36 -14.82 9.90 69.89
N LEU A 37 -14.07 8.84 69.59
CA LEU A 37 -12.62 8.77 69.84
C LEU A 37 -11.83 9.50 68.74
N LEU A 38 -11.32 10.70 69.05
CA LEU A 38 -10.50 11.51 68.15
C LEU A 38 -9.00 11.28 68.42
N LEU A 39 -8.31 10.62 67.48
CA LEU A 39 -6.86 10.38 67.57
C LEU A 39 -6.11 11.32 66.61
N TYR A 40 -5.33 12.26 67.13
CA TYR A 40 -4.53 13.22 66.34
C TYR A 40 -3.04 12.88 66.39
N GLY A 41 -2.42 12.61 65.24
CA GLY A 41 -0.98 12.38 65.13
C GLY A 41 -0.57 11.88 63.74
N ARG A 42 0.71 12.04 63.38
CA ARG A 42 1.22 11.60 62.05
C ARG A 42 1.34 10.07 61.89
N ASN A 43 1.15 9.29 62.96
CA ASN A 43 1.19 7.83 62.95
C ASN A 43 0.20 7.29 64.00
N VAL A 44 -1.09 7.25 63.66
CA VAL A 44 -2.15 6.78 64.60
C VAL A 44 -2.29 5.25 64.60
N LEU A 45 -1.85 4.57 63.54
CA LEU A 45 -1.75 3.12 63.48
C LEU A 45 -0.33 2.70 63.10
N ARG A 46 0.43 2.22 64.08
CA ARG A 46 1.55 1.30 63.83
C ARG A 46 1.24 0.07 64.67
N SER A 47 0.66 -0.95 64.05
CA SER A 47 0.25 -2.17 64.72
C SER A 47 1.28 -3.26 64.49
N ASP A 48 2.13 -3.50 65.48
CA ASP A 48 3.03 -4.66 65.51
C ASP A 48 2.34 -5.88 66.16
N SER A 49 1.02 -5.87 66.40
CA SER A 49 0.26 -6.99 66.96
C SER A 49 -1.25 -6.88 66.68
N ILE A 50 -1.73 -7.40 65.55
CA ILE A 50 -3.13 -7.82 65.39
C ILE A 50 -3.15 -9.34 65.54
N TRP A 51 -3.27 -9.83 66.77
CA TRP A 51 -3.63 -11.23 67.02
C TRP A 51 -5.11 -11.27 67.41
N ASN A 52 -5.88 -12.04 66.64
CA ASN A 52 -7.33 -12.28 66.72
C ASN A 52 -8.24 -11.09 66.37
N SER A 53 -8.50 -10.91 65.07
CA SER A 53 -9.86 -10.54 64.66
C SER A 53 -10.73 -11.80 64.78
N THR A 54 -11.81 -11.72 65.54
CA THR A 54 -12.94 -12.68 65.55
C THR A 54 -13.67 -12.76 64.20
N PHE A 55 -13.11 -12.14 63.15
CA PHE A 55 -13.61 -12.06 61.78
C PHE A 55 -12.48 -12.42 60.81
N GLY A 56 -11.85 -13.59 60.98
CA GLY A 56 -11.15 -14.24 59.88
C GLY A 56 -10.01 -13.46 59.19
N GLY A 57 -9.31 -12.56 59.89
CA GLY A 57 -8.22 -11.76 59.31
C GLY A 57 -8.65 -10.52 58.50
N ASN A 58 -9.89 -10.06 58.62
CA ASN A 58 -10.38 -8.84 57.94
C ASN A 58 -9.92 -7.52 58.61
N VAL A 59 -9.81 -6.43 57.83
CA VAL A 59 -9.53 -5.06 58.27
C VAL A 59 -10.66 -4.12 57.81
N THR A 60 -11.26 -3.35 58.72
CA THR A 60 -12.35 -2.40 58.42
C THR A 60 -12.06 -0.99 58.94
N LEU A 61 -12.27 0.04 58.11
CA LEU A 61 -12.15 1.45 58.47
C LEU A 61 -13.18 2.31 57.74
N GLY A 62 -14.14 2.89 58.47
CA GLY A 62 -15.15 3.81 57.93
C GLY A 62 -16.58 3.38 58.24
N THR A 63 -17.52 4.31 58.05
CA THR A 63 -18.94 4.09 58.39
C THR A 63 -19.56 3.01 57.49
N PHE A 64 -20.16 1.99 58.10
CA PHE A 64 -20.76 0.82 57.43
C PHE A 64 -19.79 -0.01 56.56
N ALA A 65 -18.47 0.18 56.70
CA ALA A 65 -17.48 -0.68 56.06
C ALA A 65 -17.61 -2.11 56.60
N GLY A 66 -17.89 -3.08 55.72
CA GLY A 66 -18.10 -4.49 56.11
C GLY A 66 -19.35 -4.77 56.97
N ALA A 67 -20.36 -3.89 56.98
CA ALA A 67 -21.47 -3.95 57.96
C ALA A 67 -22.35 -5.22 57.91
N ASN A 68 -22.44 -5.93 56.78
CA ASN A 68 -23.22 -7.17 56.64
C ASN A 68 -22.36 -8.37 56.22
N MET A 69 -21.09 -8.39 56.65
CA MET A 69 -20.21 -9.52 56.37
C MET A 69 -20.69 -10.79 57.07
N ALA A 70 -20.67 -11.92 56.34
CA ALA A 70 -20.92 -13.23 56.94
C ALA A 70 -19.66 -13.70 57.69
N ASP A 71 -19.85 -14.48 58.77
CA ASP A 71 -18.75 -15.04 59.60
C ASP A 71 -17.74 -15.89 58.80
N THR A 72 -18.08 -16.27 57.58
CA THR A 72 -17.21 -17.04 56.67
C THR A 72 -16.31 -16.17 55.79
N ALA A 73 -16.47 -14.84 55.72
CA ALA A 73 -15.61 -13.98 54.90
C ALA A 73 -14.24 -13.79 55.56
N LEU A 74 -13.14 -14.08 54.86
CA LEU A 74 -11.77 -14.05 55.42
C LEU A 74 -10.85 -13.12 54.62
N GLY A 75 -9.85 -12.52 55.28
CA GLY A 75 -8.72 -11.85 54.60
C GLY A 75 -9.03 -10.57 53.82
N ASN A 76 -10.17 -9.92 54.06
CA ASN A 76 -10.58 -8.73 53.32
C ASN A 76 -10.12 -7.41 53.97
N SER A 77 -10.02 -6.36 53.17
CA SER A 77 -9.67 -4.99 53.55
C SER A 77 -10.75 -4.02 53.10
N PHE A 78 -11.37 -3.25 53.99
CA PHE A 78 -12.45 -2.30 53.70
C PHE A 78 -12.14 -0.91 54.25
N PHE A 79 -12.12 0.09 53.37
CA PHE A 79 -11.80 1.47 53.71
C PHE A 79 -12.80 2.43 53.05
N GLY A 80 -13.61 3.13 53.85
CA GLY A 80 -14.57 4.15 53.40
C GLY A 80 -16.04 3.77 53.60
N PHE A 81 -16.93 4.73 53.33
CA PHE A 81 -18.38 4.60 53.53
C PHE A 81 -18.98 3.45 52.71
N ASN A 82 -19.72 2.54 53.35
CA ASN A 82 -20.36 1.36 52.73
C ASN A 82 -19.40 0.41 51.97
N SER A 83 -18.09 0.51 52.16
CA SER A 83 -17.13 -0.35 51.45
C SER A 83 -17.38 -1.83 51.80
N GLY A 84 -17.59 -2.67 50.79
CA GLY A 84 -17.79 -4.11 50.93
C GLY A 84 -18.98 -4.55 51.77
N GLN A 85 -20.05 -3.75 51.85
CA GLN A 85 -21.15 -3.97 52.78
C GLN A 85 -21.69 -5.41 52.79
N ALA A 86 -21.90 -6.05 51.63
CA ALA A 86 -22.50 -7.39 51.51
C ALA A 86 -21.47 -8.55 51.42
N THR A 87 -20.18 -8.27 51.61
CA THR A 87 -19.07 -9.22 51.30
C THR A 87 -19.17 -10.52 52.08
N ARG A 88 -19.36 -11.64 51.36
CA ARG A 88 -19.16 -13.01 51.88
C ARG A 88 -18.00 -13.76 51.19
N GLY A 89 -17.31 -13.09 50.26
CA GLY A 89 -16.09 -13.58 49.62
C GLY A 89 -14.83 -13.31 50.44
N HIS A 90 -13.69 -13.80 49.95
CA HIS A 90 -12.40 -13.73 50.65
C HIS A 90 -11.38 -12.90 49.88
N ASP A 91 -10.36 -12.42 50.60
CA ASP A 91 -9.15 -11.80 50.06
C ASP A 91 -9.42 -10.57 49.17
N ASN A 92 -10.49 -9.83 49.44
CA ASN A 92 -10.84 -8.62 48.70
C ASN A 92 -10.25 -7.35 49.35
N SER A 93 -9.97 -6.34 48.54
CA SER A 93 -9.41 -5.05 48.95
C SER A 93 -10.26 -3.90 48.40
N PHE A 94 -11.10 -3.30 49.24
CA PHE A 94 -12.06 -2.25 48.86
C PHE A 94 -11.73 -0.92 49.52
N PHE A 95 -11.49 0.10 48.70
CA PHE A 95 -11.09 1.44 49.11
C PHE A 95 -11.97 2.48 48.40
N GLY A 96 -12.71 3.29 49.15
CA GLY A 96 -13.58 4.35 48.63
C GLY A 96 -15.06 4.13 48.97
N ALA A 97 -15.84 5.20 48.86
CA ALA A 97 -17.27 5.15 49.13
C ALA A 97 -17.98 4.22 48.15
N ASN A 98 -18.79 3.30 48.66
CA ASN A 98 -19.52 2.27 47.91
C ASN A 98 -18.67 1.31 47.07
N ALA A 99 -17.36 1.17 47.35
CA ALA A 99 -16.55 0.18 46.65
C ALA A 99 -17.00 -1.26 47.02
N GLY A 100 -17.37 -2.07 46.02
CA GLY A 100 -17.74 -3.48 46.20
C GLY A 100 -18.98 -3.76 47.06
N VAL A 101 -19.93 -2.82 47.17
CA VAL A 101 -21.11 -2.92 48.06
C VAL A 101 -21.87 -4.23 47.90
N ALA A 102 -22.14 -4.64 46.66
CA ALA A 102 -22.96 -5.81 46.37
C ALA A 102 -22.18 -7.14 46.35
N ASN A 103 -20.88 -7.14 46.63
CA ASN A 103 -20.09 -8.37 46.52
C ASN A 103 -20.59 -9.39 47.52
N THR A 104 -21.07 -10.55 47.07
CA THR A 104 -21.54 -11.62 47.96
C THR A 104 -20.60 -12.81 47.91
N LEU A 105 -20.13 -13.24 46.74
CA LEU A 105 -19.32 -14.46 46.59
C LEU A 105 -17.95 -14.22 45.94
N GLY A 106 -17.71 -13.02 45.41
CA GLY A 106 -16.51 -12.68 44.66
C GLY A 106 -15.26 -12.64 45.54
N ARG A 107 -14.16 -13.20 45.03
CA ARG A 107 -12.89 -13.37 45.75
C ARG A 107 -11.74 -12.64 45.07
N SER A 108 -10.72 -12.29 45.84
CA SER A 108 -9.45 -11.77 45.32
C SER A 108 -9.59 -10.55 44.41
N ASN A 109 -10.54 -9.66 44.75
CA ASN A 109 -10.77 -8.42 44.00
C ASN A 109 -10.07 -7.22 44.67
N VAL A 110 -9.60 -6.27 43.86
CA VAL A 110 -9.06 -4.98 44.33
C VAL A 110 -9.90 -3.86 43.73
N PHE A 111 -10.77 -3.21 44.54
CA PHE A 111 -11.60 -2.09 44.11
C PHE A 111 -11.18 -0.80 44.82
N MET A 112 -10.77 0.21 44.06
CA MET A 112 -10.25 1.46 44.59
C MET A 112 -10.88 2.66 43.87
N GLY A 113 -11.74 3.41 44.55
CA GLY A 113 -12.45 4.57 44.03
C GLY A 113 -13.92 4.55 44.43
N ARG A 114 -14.57 5.72 44.34
CA ARG A 114 -16.01 5.83 44.59
C ARG A 114 -16.80 4.94 43.62
N GLY A 115 -17.62 4.03 44.12
CA GLY A 115 -18.46 3.13 43.33
C GLY A 115 -17.68 2.13 42.45
N ALA A 116 -16.41 1.87 42.74
CA ALA A 116 -15.64 0.86 42.02
C ALA A 116 -16.23 -0.54 42.32
N GLY A 117 -16.65 -1.26 41.27
CA GLY A 117 -17.26 -2.58 41.39
C GLY A 117 -18.54 -2.63 42.24
N GLU A 118 -19.31 -1.53 42.31
CA GLU A 118 -20.45 -1.39 43.23
C GLU A 118 -21.47 -2.53 43.12
N LEU A 119 -21.79 -2.97 41.90
CA LEU A 119 -22.76 -4.03 41.62
C LEU A 119 -22.15 -5.43 41.52
N ASN A 120 -20.83 -5.60 41.79
CA ASN A 120 -20.18 -6.91 41.69
C ASN A 120 -20.83 -7.87 42.66
N THR A 121 -21.39 -9.00 42.22
CA THR A 121 -22.07 -9.98 43.09
C THR A 121 -21.23 -11.22 43.35
N SER A 122 -20.62 -11.80 42.30
CA SER A 122 -19.80 -13.01 42.40
C SER A 122 -18.53 -12.98 41.55
N GLY A 123 -18.28 -11.88 40.82
CA GLY A 123 -17.06 -11.69 40.04
C GLY A 123 -15.80 -11.73 40.91
N SER A 124 -14.78 -12.45 40.45
CA SER A 124 -13.55 -12.72 41.17
C SER A 124 -12.32 -12.36 40.33
N ASN A 125 -11.19 -12.14 41.00
CA ASN A 125 -9.90 -11.81 40.38
C ASN A 125 -9.93 -10.52 39.53
N ASN A 126 -10.67 -9.51 40.00
CA ASN A 126 -10.80 -8.23 39.29
C ASN A 126 -10.01 -7.11 39.98
N VAL A 127 -9.41 -6.22 39.19
CA VAL A 127 -8.74 -5.00 39.65
C VAL A 127 -9.46 -3.80 39.06
N PHE A 128 -10.21 -3.06 39.87
CA PHE A 128 -10.90 -1.82 39.50
C PHE A 128 -10.31 -0.63 40.25
N MET A 129 -9.78 0.35 39.53
CA MET A 129 -9.18 1.56 40.09
C MET A 129 -9.70 2.79 39.38
N GLY A 130 -10.21 3.77 40.11
CA GLY A 130 -10.86 4.98 39.59
C GLY A 130 -12.36 4.99 39.90
N ALA A 131 -12.93 6.20 39.99
CA ALA A 131 -14.36 6.36 40.29
C ALA A 131 -15.22 5.68 39.22
N TYR A 132 -16.16 4.83 39.66
CA TYR A 132 -17.10 4.06 38.84
C TYR A 132 -16.47 3.06 37.85
N SER A 133 -15.21 2.68 38.08
CA SER A 133 -14.57 1.58 37.33
C SER A 133 -15.30 0.26 37.63
N GLY A 134 -15.70 -0.45 36.56
CA GLY A 134 -16.45 -1.71 36.67
C GLY A 134 -17.77 -1.62 37.46
N PHE A 135 -18.39 -0.44 37.55
CA PHE A 135 -19.57 -0.18 38.40
C PHE A 135 -20.68 -1.24 38.24
N SER A 136 -20.99 -1.61 37.00
CA SER A 136 -22.09 -2.53 36.69
C SER A 136 -21.70 -4.01 36.68
N ASN A 137 -20.45 -4.35 37.01
CA ASN A 137 -20.00 -5.74 36.97
C ASN A 137 -20.86 -6.57 37.91
N THR A 138 -21.41 -7.70 37.49
CA THR A 138 -22.19 -8.59 38.37
C THR A 138 -21.44 -9.90 38.59
N THR A 139 -20.97 -10.53 37.51
CA THR A 139 -20.29 -11.84 37.55
C THR A 139 -18.99 -11.90 36.76
N GLY A 140 -18.60 -10.82 36.05
CA GLY A 140 -17.36 -10.77 35.26
C GLY A 140 -16.11 -11.05 36.09
N THR A 141 -15.12 -11.69 35.47
CA THR A 141 -13.90 -12.20 36.14
C THR A 141 -12.63 -11.90 35.34
N GLY A 142 -11.50 -11.80 36.03
CA GLY A 142 -10.18 -11.56 35.41
C GLY A 142 -10.06 -10.20 34.73
N LEU A 143 -10.72 -9.18 35.26
CA LEU A 143 -10.81 -7.85 34.66
C LEU A 143 -9.79 -6.88 35.27
N VAL A 144 -9.18 -6.03 34.45
CA VAL A 144 -8.31 -4.94 34.91
C VAL A 144 -8.86 -3.62 34.37
N PHE A 145 -9.56 -2.85 35.20
CA PHE A 145 -10.13 -1.55 34.83
C PHE A 145 -9.50 -0.42 35.63
N LEU A 146 -8.67 0.40 34.97
CA LEU A 146 -7.93 1.50 35.60
C LEU A 146 -8.29 2.82 34.93
N GLY A 147 -9.10 3.66 35.59
CA GLY A 147 -9.54 4.95 35.09
C GLY A 147 -10.96 5.27 35.55
N ASN A 148 -11.33 6.56 35.51
CA ASN A 148 -12.71 6.94 35.78
C ASN A 148 -13.64 6.30 34.74
N SER A 149 -14.67 5.59 35.21
CA SER A 149 -15.68 4.90 34.39
C SER A 149 -15.12 3.87 33.39
N ALA A 150 -13.89 3.37 33.60
CA ALA A 150 -13.36 2.26 32.80
C ALA A 150 -14.23 1.01 33.00
N GLY A 151 -14.72 0.43 31.90
CA GLY A 151 -15.60 -0.75 31.93
C GLY A 151 -16.92 -0.55 32.69
N ASN A 152 -17.43 0.68 32.81
CA ASN A 152 -18.57 1.03 33.67
C ASN A 152 -19.81 0.16 33.45
N ALA A 153 -20.16 -0.14 32.20
CA ALA A 153 -21.33 -0.94 31.84
C ALA A 153 -21.08 -2.46 31.80
N ASN A 154 -19.84 -2.93 31.99
CA ASN A 154 -19.56 -4.38 31.96
C ASN A 154 -20.35 -5.08 33.06
N THR A 155 -21.12 -6.11 32.73
CA THR A 155 -21.91 -6.92 33.68
C THR A 155 -21.31 -8.32 33.83
N THR A 156 -21.09 -9.02 32.72
CA THR A 156 -20.71 -10.44 32.70
C THR A 156 -19.45 -10.75 31.88
N GLY A 157 -18.90 -9.75 31.18
CA GLY A 157 -17.71 -9.90 30.36
C GLY A 157 -16.48 -10.32 31.16
N ILE A 158 -15.57 -11.06 30.52
CA ILE A 158 -14.39 -11.66 31.17
C ILE A 158 -13.09 -11.25 30.48
N SER A 159 -11.98 -11.29 31.24
CA SER A 159 -10.61 -11.15 30.69
C SER A 159 -10.38 -9.90 29.85
N ASN A 160 -10.94 -8.77 30.26
CA ASN A 160 -10.72 -7.46 29.63
C ASN A 160 -9.71 -6.63 30.43
N THR A 161 -8.83 -5.92 29.72
CA THR A 161 -7.89 -4.95 30.30
C THR A 161 -8.20 -3.57 29.75
N TYR A 162 -8.82 -2.69 30.55
CA TYR A 162 -9.16 -1.31 30.17
C TYR A 162 -8.41 -0.32 31.05
N VAL A 163 -7.55 0.50 30.45
CA VAL A 163 -6.73 1.48 31.16
C VAL A 163 -6.91 2.85 30.52
N GLY A 164 -7.60 3.77 31.19
CA GLY A 164 -7.93 5.11 30.70
C GLY A 164 -9.33 5.54 31.10
N ALA A 165 -9.58 6.85 31.15
CA ALA A 165 -10.92 7.36 31.42
C ALA A 165 -11.89 6.91 30.31
N ASN A 166 -13.03 6.33 30.72
CA ASN A 166 -14.08 5.79 29.84
C ASN A 166 -13.60 4.73 28.84
N ALA A 167 -12.47 4.05 29.08
CA ALA A 167 -12.06 2.93 28.24
C ALA A 167 -13.11 1.79 28.34
N GLY A 168 -13.64 1.34 27.21
CA GLY A 168 -14.61 0.23 27.13
C GLY A 168 -15.92 0.44 27.90
N SER A 169 -16.41 1.67 28.05
CA SER A 169 -17.48 1.97 29.03
C SER A 169 -18.87 1.44 28.67
N SER A 170 -19.15 1.02 27.42
CA SER A 170 -20.50 0.59 26.98
C SER A 170 -20.71 -0.92 26.85
N GLY A 171 -19.65 -1.73 26.92
CA GLY A 171 -19.68 -3.16 26.63
C GLY A 171 -20.18 -4.00 27.81
N ALA A 172 -21.45 -4.40 27.80
CA ALA A 172 -22.05 -5.15 28.91
C ALA A 172 -21.56 -6.61 29.05
N THR A 173 -21.33 -7.28 27.91
CA THR A 173 -21.01 -8.71 27.86
C THR A 173 -19.71 -8.99 27.11
N THR A 174 -18.94 -7.94 26.81
CA THR A 174 -17.75 -8.03 25.96
C THR A 174 -16.60 -8.76 26.66
N SER A 175 -15.83 -9.56 25.95
CA SER A 175 -14.72 -10.33 26.52
C SER A 175 -13.45 -10.28 25.66
N PHE A 176 -12.31 -10.55 26.30
CA PHE A 176 -11.00 -10.66 25.66
C PHE A 176 -10.51 -9.38 24.96
N ASN A 177 -10.90 -8.20 25.45
CA ASN A 177 -10.49 -6.93 24.89
C ASN A 177 -9.35 -6.27 25.70
N THR A 178 -8.41 -5.62 25.01
CA THR A 178 -7.33 -4.83 25.62
C THR A 178 -7.39 -3.39 25.12
N PHE A 179 -7.80 -2.45 25.97
CA PHE A 179 -7.93 -1.03 25.66
C PHE A 179 -7.00 -0.19 26.55
N LEU A 180 -6.09 0.56 25.92
CA LEU A 180 -5.16 1.45 26.61
C LEU A 180 -5.24 2.87 26.05
N GLY A 181 -5.75 3.79 26.87
CA GLY A 181 -5.89 5.23 26.65
C GLY A 181 -7.34 5.73 26.83
N ALA A 182 -7.49 7.04 26.92
CA ALA A 182 -8.79 7.66 27.20
C ALA A 182 -9.76 7.54 26.01
N TYR A 183 -11.02 7.19 26.31
CA TYR A 183 -12.12 6.99 25.35
C TYR A 183 -11.90 5.88 24.31
N THR A 184 -10.92 5.01 24.56
CA THR A 184 -10.61 3.88 23.68
C THR A 184 -11.68 2.80 23.79
N GLY A 185 -12.20 2.36 22.64
CA GLY A 185 -13.29 1.38 22.59
C GLY A 185 -14.57 1.80 23.32
N LEU A 186 -14.84 3.11 23.44
CA LEU A 186 -15.95 3.65 24.24
C LEU A 186 -17.29 2.95 23.95
N ASN A 187 -17.61 2.76 22.67
CA ASN A 187 -18.85 2.14 22.24
C ASN A 187 -18.74 0.62 21.97
N ASN A 188 -17.58 0.00 22.25
CA ASN A 188 -17.28 -1.39 21.91
C ASN A 188 -18.25 -2.38 22.57
N ARG A 189 -18.94 -3.16 21.74
CA ARG A 189 -19.75 -4.33 22.10
C ARG A 189 -19.24 -5.63 21.46
N GLY A 190 -18.08 -5.59 20.79
CA GLY A 190 -17.41 -6.76 20.21
C GLY A 190 -16.33 -7.37 21.13
N ASN A 191 -15.82 -8.53 20.74
CA ASN A 191 -14.85 -9.31 21.50
C ASN A 191 -13.48 -9.34 20.79
N GLY A 192 -12.42 -9.68 21.53
CA GLY A 192 -11.11 -9.98 20.94
C GLY A 192 -10.39 -8.77 20.34
N ASN A 193 -10.76 -7.54 20.72
CA ASN A 193 -10.17 -6.33 20.15
C ASN A 193 -8.99 -5.81 21.00
N THR A 194 -7.92 -5.35 20.35
CA THR A 194 -6.78 -4.67 20.98
C THR A 194 -6.69 -3.24 20.48
N PHE A 195 -7.02 -2.26 21.32
CA PHE A 195 -6.99 -0.84 20.98
C PHE A 195 -6.02 -0.05 21.87
N LEU A 196 -5.13 0.73 21.24
CA LEU A 196 -4.09 1.50 21.92
C LEU A 196 -4.05 2.95 21.40
N GLY A 197 -4.17 3.93 22.29
CA GLY A 197 -4.10 5.35 21.95
C GLY A 197 -5.26 6.15 22.53
N HIS A 198 -5.47 7.36 22.04
CA HIS A 198 -6.61 8.19 22.41
C HIS A 198 -7.71 8.06 21.35
N VAL A 199 -8.95 7.78 21.78
CA VAL A 199 -10.15 7.72 20.91
C VAL A 199 -10.04 6.63 19.82
N THR A 200 -9.18 5.63 20.06
CA THR A 200 -8.97 4.49 19.17
C THR A 200 -10.18 3.54 19.20
N GLY A 201 -10.69 3.16 18.03
CA GLY A 201 -11.86 2.27 17.93
C GLY A 201 -13.13 2.77 18.63
N GLN A 202 -13.26 4.08 18.87
CA GLN A 202 -14.32 4.64 19.72
C GLN A 202 -15.73 4.26 19.27
N SER A 203 -15.99 4.22 17.97
CA SER A 203 -17.31 3.91 17.41
C SER A 203 -17.57 2.42 17.21
N ASN A 204 -16.62 1.53 17.55
CA ASN A 204 -16.79 0.10 17.33
C ASN A 204 -18.03 -0.36 18.07
N THR A 205 -18.97 -1.01 17.37
CA THR A 205 -20.16 -1.57 18.00
C THR A 205 -19.99 -3.07 18.10
N THR A 206 -20.13 -3.84 17.02
CA THR A 206 -20.04 -5.31 17.07
C THR A 206 -18.79 -5.89 16.41
N GLY A 207 -17.89 -5.07 15.89
CA GLY A 207 -16.64 -5.51 15.27
C GLY A 207 -15.74 -6.27 16.25
N TYR A 208 -15.07 -7.33 15.78
CA TYR A 208 -14.27 -8.23 16.60
C TYR A 208 -12.91 -8.53 15.96
N ASP A 209 -11.97 -9.06 16.74
CA ASP A 209 -10.61 -9.43 16.30
C ASP A 209 -9.86 -8.29 15.60
N ASN A 210 -10.09 -7.03 16.01
CA ASN A 210 -9.39 -5.88 15.45
C ASN A 210 -8.18 -5.47 16.32
N VAL A 211 -7.10 -5.02 15.67
CA VAL A 211 -5.91 -4.45 16.30
C VAL A 211 -5.74 -3.01 15.84
N PHE A 212 -6.08 -2.03 16.69
CA PHE A 212 -5.94 -0.61 16.38
C PHE A 212 -4.93 0.06 17.32
N ALA A 213 -3.97 0.80 16.77
CA ALA A 213 -2.94 1.48 17.55
C ALA A 213 -2.60 2.85 16.97
N GLY A 214 -2.89 3.92 17.70
CA GLY A 214 -2.68 5.31 17.28
C GLY A 214 -3.86 6.20 17.60
N ASN A 215 -3.63 7.51 17.65
CA ASN A 215 -4.73 8.47 17.85
C ASN A 215 -5.75 8.37 16.70
N ASN A 216 -7.01 8.16 17.05
CA ASN A 216 -8.14 7.96 16.14
C ASN A 216 -8.01 6.78 15.15
N ALA A 217 -7.11 5.83 15.40
CA ALA A 217 -7.03 4.62 14.56
C ALA A 217 -8.36 3.85 14.66
N GLY A 218 -8.95 3.49 13.52
CA GLY A 218 -10.24 2.80 13.44
C GLY A 218 -11.42 3.54 14.08
N TRP A 219 -11.35 4.88 14.21
CA TRP A 219 -12.37 5.66 14.93
C TRP A 219 -13.81 5.38 14.46
N GLY A 220 -14.01 5.31 13.15
CA GLY A 220 -15.32 5.11 12.52
C GLY A 220 -15.74 3.66 12.34
N ASN A 221 -14.96 2.66 12.80
CA ASN A 221 -15.35 1.25 12.73
C ASN A 221 -16.64 1.04 13.50
N THR A 222 -17.65 0.40 12.92
CA THR A 222 -18.88 0.02 13.62
C THR A 222 -19.02 -1.49 13.70
N THR A 223 -18.86 -2.21 12.59
CA THR A 223 -19.05 -3.67 12.52
C THR A 223 -17.90 -4.41 11.85
N GLY A 224 -16.90 -3.70 11.32
CA GLY A 224 -15.72 -4.30 10.69
C GLY A 224 -14.92 -5.18 11.64
N TYR A 225 -14.34 -6.26 11.12
CA TYR A 225 -13.61 -7.27 11.89
C TYR A 225 -12.31 -7.69 11.19
N ALA A 226 -11.41 -8.30 11.97
CA ALA A 226 -10.10 -8.77 11.51
C ALA A 226 -9.24 -7.68 10.83
N ASN A 227 -9.35 -6.42 11.28
CA ASN A 227 -8.57 -5.31 10.75
C ASN A 227 -7.36 -4.98 11.65
N ILE A 228 -6.23 -4.61 11.03
CA ILE A 228 -5.03 -4.09 11.70
C ILE A 228 -4.82 -2.65 11.26
N TYR A 229 -5.03 -1.67 12.15
CA TYR A 229 -4.82 -0.24 11.87
C TYR A 229 -3.79 0.36 12.83
N VAL A 230 -2.59 0.66 12.33
CA VAL A 230 -1.47 1.16 13.14
C VAL A 230 -0.95 2.48 12.58
N GLY A 231 -1.09 3.56 13.35
CA GLY A 231 -0.74 4.92 12.97
C GLY A 231 -1.87 5.90 13.26
N ALA A 232 -1.53 7.20 13.41
CA ALA A 232 -2.56 8.21 13.61
C ALA A 232 -3.49 8.29 12.39
N ASN A 233 -4.80 8.24 12.65
CA ASN A 233 -5.89 8.20 11.67
C ASN A 233 -5.87 7.02 10.67
N ALA A 234 -5.12 5.95 10.94
CA ALA A 234 -5.19 4.75 10.11
C ALA A 234 -6.62 4.16 10.15
N GLY A 235 -7.24 3.96 8.98
CA GLY A 235 -8.62 3.47 8.88
C GLY A 235 -9.68 4.36 9.55
N TYR A 236 -9.47 5.68 9.63
CA TYR A 236 -10.33 6.61 10.38
C TYR A 236 -11.83 6.50 10.04
N THR A 237 -12.20 6.40 8.77
CA THR A 237 -13.62 6.28 8.34
C THR A 237 -14.08 4.85 8.07
N ALA A 238 -13.26 3.84 8.36
CA ALA A 238 -13.53 2.45 7.97
C ALA A 238 -14.71 1.91 8.77
N ASN A 239 -15.91 1.90 8.19
CA ASN A 239 -17.16 1.65 8.89
C ASN A 239 -17.44 0.14 9.04
N THR A 240 -17.55 -0.55 7.90
CA THR A 240 -17.89 -1.99 7.83
C THR A 240 -16.84 -2.78 7.06
N ALA A 241 -15.66 -2.19 6.84
CA ALA A 241 -14.55 -2.80 6.14
C ALA A 241 -13.94 -3.97 6.93
N VAL A 242 -13.49 -5.02 6.24
CA VAL A 242 -12.97 -6.24 6.89
C VAL A 242 -11.62 -6.66 6.32
N MET A 243 -10.83 -7.36 7.13
CA MET A 243 -9.57 -7.99 6.72
C MET A 243 -8.58 -7.02 6.06
N ASN A 244 -8.50 -5.79 6.57
CA ASN A 244 -7.54 -4.80 6.10
C ASN A 244 -6.32 -4.70 7.02
N THR A 245 -5.14 -4.43 6.44
CA THR A 245 -3.92 -4.11 7.18
C THR A 245 -3.42 -2.72 6.76
N PHE A 246 -3.66 -1.70 7.59
CA PHE A 246 -3.20 -0.32 7.37
C PHE A 246 -2.14 0.06 8.40
N VAL A 247 -0.94 0.38 7.94
CA VAL A 247 0.19 0.73 8.79
C VAL A 247 0.86 2.00 8.27
N GLY A 248 0.79 3.08 9.03
CA GLY A 248 1.30 4.40 8.68
C GLY A 248 0.30 5.49 9.05
N ASN A 249 0.79 6.73 9.24
CA ASN A 249 -0.09 7.86 9.44
C ASN A 249 -0.96 8.08 8.19
N ASN A 250 -2.28 8.20 8.38
CA ASN A 250 -3.32 8.32 7.35
C ASN A 250 -3.41 7.14 6.36
N ALA A 251 -2.80 5.98 6.65
CA ALA A 251 -2.97 4.79 5.80
C ALA A 251 -4.45 4.37 5.75
N GLY A 252 -5.03 4.28 4.55
CA GLY A 252 -6.44 3.95 4.33
C GLY A 252 -7.45 4.88 5.02
N ARG A 253 -7.09 6.14 5.28
CA ARG A 253 -7.89 7.06 6.13
C ARG A 253 -9.35 7.19 5.70
N LEU A 254 -9.61 7.27 4.38
CA LEU A 254 -10.95 7.44 3.80
C LEU A 254 -11.63 6.13 3.40
N THR A 255 -11.08 4.97 3.75
CA THR A 255 -11.72 3.68 3.46
C THR A 255 -13.02 3.60 4.23
N THR A 256 -14.11 3.22 3.55
CA THR A 256 -15.45 3.10 4.14
C THR A 256 -15.88 1.64 4.19
N THR A 257 -15.88 0.96 3.04
CA THR A 257 -16.30 -0.45 2.88
C THR A 257 -15.27 -1.32 2.14
N GLY A 258 -14.18 -0.73 1.64
CA GLY A 258 -13.10 -1.45 0.97
C GLY A 258 -12.46 -2.51 1.88
N SER A 259 -12.44 -3.76 1.43
CA SER A 259 -11.98 -4.91 2.23
C SER A 259 -10.79 -5.61 1.56
N TYR A 260 -10.07 -6.43 2.33
CA TYR A 260 -8.90 -7.20 1.85
C TYR A 260 -7.74 -6.34 1.34
N ASN A 261 -7.56 -5.13 1.87
CA ASN A 261 -6.49 -4.23 1.47
C ASN A 261 -5.29 -4.28 2.41
N THR A 262 -4.08 -4.20 1.87
CA THR A 262 -2.83 -4.06 2.63
C THR A 262 -2.16 -2.74 2.26
N PHE A 263 -2.18 -1.75 3.14
CA PHE A 263 -1.56 -0.43 2.95
C PHE A 263 -0.46 -0.19 3.98
N LEU A 264 0.79 -0.09 3.54
CA LEU A 264 1.95 0.13 4.39
C LEU A 264 2.74 1.36 3.90
N GLY A 265 2.71 2.44 4.69
CA GLY A 265 3.36 3.71 4.38
C GLY A 265 2.53 4.91 4.82
N ASN A 266 3.18 6.07 4.97
CA ASN A 266 2.45 7.32 5.21
C ASN A 266 1.55 7.64 4.01
N ALA A 267 0.27 7.89 4.27
CA ALA A 267 -0.76 8.19 3.26
C ALA A 267 -0.94 7.10 2.17
N ALA A 268 -0.49 5.87 2.42
CA ALA A 268 -0.74 4.75 1.51
C ALA A 268 -2.25 4.48 1.42
N GLY A 269 -2.81 4.52 0.21
CA GLY A 269 -4.25 4.35 -0.03
C GLY A 269 -5.15 5.37 0.67
N GLU A 270 -4.66 6.58 1.00
CA GLU A 270 -5.41 7.54 1.82
C GLU A 270 -6.82 7.83 1.30
N SER A 271 -6.99 7.98 -0.02
CA SER A 271 -8.28 8.30 -0.66
C SER A 271 -9.12 7.08 -1.02
N ASN A 272 -8.69 5.87 -0.70
CA ASN A 272 -9.43 4.64 -1.01
C ASN A 272 -10.74 4.66 -0.25
N THR A 273 -11.89 4.61 -0.92
CA THR A 273 -13.22 4.58 -0.30
C THR A 273 -13.76 3.15 -0.30
N THR A 274 -13.99 2.58 -1.47
CA THR A 274 -14.61 1.25 -1.64
C THR A 274 -13.70 0.23 -2.32
N GLY A 275 -12.51 0.63 -2.78
CA GLY A 275 -11.58 -0.28 -3.45
C GLY A 275 -11.17 -1.47 -2.58
N GLN A 276 -11.07 -2.64 -3.19
CA GLN A 276 -10.85 -3.94 -2.54
C GLN A 276 -9.64 -4.68 -3.10
N SER A 277 -9.09 -5.60 -2.31
CA SER A 277 -8.01 -6.51 -2.73
C SER A 277 -6.76 -5.78 -3.26
N ASN A 278 -6.44 -4.62 -2.69
CA ASN A 278 -5.29 -3.82 -3.10
C ASN A 278 -4.09 -4.02 -2.15
N THR A 279 -2.88 -4.00 -2.69
CA THR A 279 -1.62 -4.01 -1.93
C THR A 279 -0.81 -2.76 -2.26
N PHE A 280 -0.75 -1.79 -1.34
CA PHE A 280 0.01 -0.55 -1.49
C PHE A 280 1.15 -0.48 -0.47
N LEU A 281 2.39 -0.42 -0.96
CA LEU A 281 3.59 -0.40 -0.15
C LEU A 281 4.49 0.77 -0.54
N GLY A 282 4.61 1.77 0.33
CA GLY A 282 5.41 2.97 0.10
C GLY A 282 4.69 4.25 0.54
N ILE A 283 5.45 5.33 0.68
CA ILE A 283 4.88 6.65 1.01
C ILE A 283 4.01 7.12 -0.17
N GLY A 284 2.75 7.45 0.09
CA GLY A 284 1.81 7.90 -0.93
C GLY A 284 1.49 6.87 -2.03
N ALA A 285 1.82 5.59 -1.83
CA ALA A 285 1.45 4.53 -2.77
C ALA A 285 -0.08 4.41 -2.86
N GLY A 286 -0.62 4.52 -4.07
CA GLY A 286 -2.07 4.47 -4.30
C GLY A 286 -2.86 5.61 -3.65
N TYR A 287 -2.23 6.74 -3.32
CA TYR A 287 -2.84 7.86 -2.58
C TYR A 287 -4.24 8.27 -3.11
N GLY A 288 -4.39 8.38 -4.43
CA GLY A 288 -5.62 8.80 -5.12
C GLY A 288 -6.51 7.64 -5.59
N ASN A 289 -6.20 6.39 -5.25
CA ASN A 289 -7.11 5.28 -5.54
C ASN A 289 -8.40 5.50 -4.75
N THR A 290 -9.55 5.58 -5.41
CA THR A 290 -10.85 5.74 -4.74
C THR A 290 -11.64 4.43 -4.74
N THR A 291 -11.85 3.84 -5.92
CA THR A 291 -12.68 2.66 -6.14
C THR A 291 -11.95 1.49 -6.82
N GLY A 292 -10.71 1.69 -7.26
CA GLY A 292 -9.95 0.68 -8.00
C GLY A 292 -9.68 -0.58 -7.16
N ASN A 293 -9.85 -1.74 -7.80
CA ASN A 293 -9.72 -3.05 -7.17
C ASN A 293 -8.51 -3.82 -7.71
N GLY A 294 -7.97 -4.74 -6.91
CA GLY A 294 -6.98 -5.72 -7.37
C GLY A 294 -5.65 -5.10 -7.80
N ASN A 295 -5.27 -3.95 -7.25
CA ASN A 295 -4.05 -3.26 -7.64
C ASN A 295 -2.88 -3.59 -6.70
N VAL A 296 -1.67 -3.72 -7.26
CA VAL A 296 -0.41 -3.87 -6.52
C VAL A 296 0.47 -2.67 -6.82
N TYR A 297 0.67 -1.78 -5.85
CA TYR A 297 1.49 -0.58 -5.99
C TYR A 297 2.64 -0.61 -4.97
N ILE A 298 3.89 -0.64 -5.45
CA ILE A 298 5.08 -0.74 -4.59
C ILE A 298 6.08 0.35 -4.99
N GLY A 299 6.37 1.27 -4.06
CA GLY A 299 7.30 2.38 -4.26
C GLY A 299 6.75 3.71 -3.76
N ASP A 300 7.64 4.70 -3.70
CA ASP A 300 7.29 6.06 -3.32
C ASP A 300 6.45 6.74 -4.43
N ALA A 301 5.31 7.32 -4.03
CA ALA A 301 4.34 7.98 -4.89
C ALA A 301 3.90 7.15 -6.12
N THR A 302 3.96 5.82 -6.05
CA THR A 302 3.45 4.93 -7.10
C THR A 302 1.93 5.08 -7.21
N ALA A 303 1.40 5.19 -8.43
CA ALA A 303 -0.05 5.28 -8.68
C ALA A 303 -0.80 6.42 -7.95
N ASN A 304 -0.14 7.54 -7.68
CA ASN A 304 -0.69 8.60 -6.82
C ASN A 304 -2.05 9.15 -7.29
N GLN A 305 -2.34 9.12 -8.60
CA GLN A 305 -3.60 9.57 -9.22
C GLN A 305 -4.24 8.47 -10.09
N SER A 306 -4.14 7.19 -9.67
CA SER A 306 -4.73 6.05 -10.38
C SER A 306 -6.04 5.61 -9.73
N THR A 307 -7.11 5.49 -10.52
CA THR A 307 -8.41 4.93 -10.13
C THR A 307 -8.75 3.63 -10.87
N GLY A 308 -7.88 3.17 -11.77
CA GLY A 308 -8.08 1.92 -12.51
C GLY A 308 -7.93 0.66 -11.64
N GLU A 309 -8.17 -0.49 -12.26
CA GLU A 309 -8.20 -1.80 -11.60
C GLU A 309 -7.20 -2.79 -12.21
N SER A 310 -6.86 -3.82 -11.44
CA SER A 310 -5.99 -4.92 -11.86
C SER A 310 -4.62 -4.47 -12.40
N ASN A 311 -4.06 -3.42 -11.81
CA ASN A 311 -2.76 -2.86 -12.18
C ASN A 311 -1.65 -3.36 -11.26
N THR A 312 -0.45 -3.60 -11.81
CA THR A 312 0.77 -3.92 -11.06
C THR A 312 1.85 -2.88 -11.34
N TYR A 313 2.04 -1.93 -10.42
CA TYR A 313 3.04 -0.87 -10.54
C TYR A 313 4.12 -1.01 -9.47
N VAL A 314 5.39 -1.01 -9.90
CA VAL A 314 6.53 -1.19 -9.01
C VAL A 314 7.64 -0.20 -9.40
N GLY A 315 8.01 0.67 -8.48
CA GLY A 315 9.03 1.71 -8.64
C GLY A 315 8.52 3.10 -8.32
N THR A 316 9.44 3.98 -7.92
CA THR A 316 9.14 5.39 -7.60
C THR A 316 8.52 6.10 -8.80
N PHE A 317 7.38 6.77 -8.57
CA PHE A 317 6.56 7.43 -9.60
C PHE A 317 6.07 6.52 -10.76
N SER A 318 6.14 5.19 -10.62
CA SER A 318 5.53 4.29 -11.61
C SER A 318 4.02 4.52 -11.62
N GLY A 319 3.45 4.73 -12.81
CA GLY A 319 2.03 5.01 -12.98
C GLY A 319 1.49 6.24 -12.22
N PHE A 320 2.31 7.27 -11.98
CA PHE A 320 1.95 8.42 -11.13
C PHE A 320 0.59 9.10 -11.47
N GLN A 321 0.30 9.28 -12.76
CA GLN A 321 -0.88 9.96 -13.31
C GLN A 321 -1.63 9.10 -14.34
N THR A 322 -1.94 7.86 -13.99
CA THR A 322 -2.58 6.91 -14.94
C THR A 322 -4.10 7.01 -14.99
N GLY A 323 -4.75 7.88 -14.21
CA GLY A 323 -6.20 8.04 -14.27
C GLY A 323 -6.95 6.71 -14.18
N THR A 324 -7.78 6.39 -15.18
CA THR A 324 -8.68 5.22 -15.21
C THR A 324 -8.11 3.97 -15.89
N GLY A 325 -6.84 3.95 -16.29
CA GLY A 325 -6.24 2.82 -17.01
C GLY A 325 -6.19 1.54 -16.17
N SER A 326 -6.58 0.40 -16.76
CA SER A 326 -6.68 -0.90 -16.07
C SER A 326 -5.84 -1.99 -16.77
N TYR A 327 -5.57 -3.08 -16.06
CA TYR A 327 -4.82 -4.24 -16.59
C TYR A 327 -3.40 -3.89 -17.06
N ASN A 328 -2.76 -2.92 -16.40
CA ASN A 328 -1.42 -2.48 -16.74
C ASN A 328 -0.36 -3.08 -15.82
N VAL A 329 0.82 -3.37 -16.38
CA VAL A 329 2.03 -3.72 -15.64
C VAL A 329 3.07 -2.63 -15.88
N MET A 330 3.52 -1.96 -14.85
CA MET A 330 4.54 -0.90 -14.94
C MET A 330 5.64 -1.18 -13.91
N LEU A 331 6.85 -1.47 -14.37
CA LEU A 331 7.98 -1.81 -13.51
C LEU A 331 9.19 -0.94 -13.87
N GLY A 332 9.61 -0.09 -12.94
CA GLY A 332 10.74 0.83 -13.09
C GLY A 332 10.41 2.25 -12.65
N ARG A 333 11.45 3.03 -12.33
CA ARG A 333 11.28 4.44 -11.96
C ARG A 333 10.64 5.21 -13.10
N GLY A 334 9.49 5.83 -12.82
CA GLY A 334 8.73 6.63 -13.80
C GLY A 334 8.17 5.85 -14.99
N ALA A 335 8.09 4.52 -14.92
CA ALA A 335 7.46 3.71 -15.97
C ALA A 335 5.96 4.07 -16.08
N GLY A 336 5.48 4.34 -17.29
CA GLY A 336 4.09 4.68 -17.59
C GLY A 336 3.50 5.84 -16.78
N ALA A 337 4.34 6.78 -16.29
CA ALA A 337 3.92 7.78 -15.31
C ALA A 337 2.74 8.66 -15.75
N ARG A 338 2.45 8.79 -17.05
CA ARG A 338 1.31 9.53 -17.61
C ARG A 338 0.35 8.69 -18.45
N ASN A 339 0.49 7.36 -18.44
CA ASN A 339 -0.32 6.51 -19.31
C ASN A 339 -1.72 6.29 -18.73
N ALA A 340 -2.75 6.85 -19.36
CA ALA A 340 -4.12 6.76 -18.88
C ALA A 340 -4.93 5.57 -19.45
N ASP A 341 -4.26 4.68 -20.16
CA ASP A 341 -4.85 3.66 -21.01
C ASP A 341 -4.67 2.27 -20.40
N SER A 342 -5.27 1.26 -21.02
CA SER A 342 -5.35 -0.10 -20.48
C SER A 342 -4.51 -1.13 -21.24
N SER A 343 -4.25 -2.24 -20.57
CA SER A 343 -3.63 -3.45 -21.12
C SER A 343 -2.19 -3.28 -21.57
N ASN A 344 -1.44 -2.37 -20.93
CA ASN A 344 -0.05 -2.09 -21.28
C ASN A 344 0.94 -2.82 -20.36
N THR A 345 2.11 -3.19 -20.89
CA THR A 345 3.23 -3.73 -20.12
C THR A 345 4.47 -2.87 -20.36
N PHE A 346 4.84 -2.07 -19.37
CA PHE A 346 6.00 -1.18 -19.42
C PHE A 346 7.06 -1.60 -18.41
N LEU A 347 8.26 -1.89 -18.89
CA LEU A 347 9.38 -2.36 -18.07
C LEU A 347 10.64 -1.56 -18.36
N GLY A 348 11.17 -0.87 -17.37
CA GLY A 348 12.41 -0.10 -17.46
C GLY A 348 12.25 1.33 -16.96
N GLU A 349 13.39 1.97 -16.68
CA GLU A 349 13.41 3.37 -16.28
C GLU A 349 12.82 4.26 -17.38
N TYR A 350 11.77 5.01 -17.04
CA TYR A 350 11.01 5.88 -17.95
C TYR A 350 10.45 5.18 -19.20
N ALA A 351 10.25 3.86 -19.17
CA ALA A 351 9.51 3.15 -20.22
C ALA A 351 8.10 3.76 -20.33
N ALA A 352 7.78 4.33 -21.51
CA ALA A 352 6.53 5.05 -21.77
C ALA A 352 6.20 6.16 -20.74
N GLY A 353 7.21 6.78 -20.12
CA GLY A 353 7.01 7.63 -18.94
C GLY A 353 6.09 8.85 -19.16
N ASN A 354 6.23 9.53 -20.30
CA ASN A 354 5.35 10.64 -20.70
C ASN A 354 4.35 10.22 -21.80
N ALA A 355 4.21 8.92 -22.06
CA ALA A 355 3.38 8.45 -23.15
C ALA A 355 1.89 8.56 -22.82
N THR A 356 1.10 8.91 -23.82
CA THR A 356 -0.37 9.00 -23.76
C THR A 356 -0.96 8.22 -24.94
N GLY A 357 -2.15 7.64 -24.81
CA GLY A 357 -2.84 6.98 -25.93
C GLY A 357 -2.28 5.61 -26.34
N LEU A 358 -1.40 5.01 -25.54
CA LEU A 358 -0.87 3.66 -25.80
C LEU A 358 -1.83 2.61 -25.24
N LYS A 359 -2.32 1.69 -26.08
CA LYS A 359 -3.27 0.63 -25.69
C LYS A 359 -2.75 -0.71 -26.14
N ASN A 360 -2.80 -1.72 -25.28
CA ASN A 360 -2.29 -3.06 -25.60
C ASN A 360 -0.81 -3.02 -26.08
N VAL A 361 0.03 -2.21 -25.43
CA VAL A 361 1.43 -2.02 -25.82
C VAL A 361 2.38 -2.71 -24.83
N ILE A 362 3.37 -3.43 -25.38
CA ILE A 362 4.53 -3.91 -24.63
C ILE A 362 5.69 -2.94 -24.90
N ALA A 363 6.24 -2.31 -23.86
CA ALA A 363 7.39 -1.42 -23.97
C ALA A 363 8.46 -1.80 -22.93
N ILE A 364 9.56 -2.42 -23.36
CA ILE A 364 10.61 -2.96 -22.49
C ILE A 364 11.96 -2.32 -22.82
N GLY A 365 12.56 -1.62 -21.87
CA GLY A 365 13.86 -0.95 -22.02
C GLY A 365 13.86 0.45 -21.42
N ARG A 366 15.05 1.05 -21.28
CA ARG A 366 15.19 2.41 -20.77
C ARG A 366 14.68 3.41 -21.81
N GLY A 367 13.76 4.30 -21.41
CA GLY A 367 13.26 5.39 -22.25
C GLY A 367 12.55 4.95 -23.53
N VAL A 368 12.17 3.68 -23.64
CA VAL A 368 11.38 3.17 -24.76
C VAL A 368 10.02 3.86 -24.79
N ALA A 369 9.53 4.26 -25.96
CA ALA A 369 8.23 4.92 -26.14
C ALA A 369 7.99 6.16 -25.25
N ALA A 370 9.05 6.81 -24.75
CA ALA A 370 8.95 7.74 -23.64
C ALA A 370 7.97 8.90 -23.84
N ASN A 371 7.79 9.39 -25.08
CA ASN A 371 6.89 10.51 -25.41
C ASN A 371 5.89 10.13 -26.53
N SER A 372 5.57 8.85 -26.67
CA SER A 372 4.61 8.38 -27.67
C SER A 372 3.20 8.85 -27.32
N THR A 373 2.47 9.40 -28.30
CA THR A 373 1.14 10.01 -28.09
C THR A 373 -0.01 9.17 -28.64
N GLY A 374 0.29 7.98 -29.16
CA GLY A 374 -0.71 7.01 -29.58
C GLY A 374 -0.09 5.67 -29.96
N GLY A 375 -0.91 4.63 -30.00
CA GLY A 375 -0.51 3.36 -30.59
C GLY A 375 -1.26 2.19 -29.99
N LEU A 376 -1.81 1.35 -30.86
CA LEU A 376 -2.53 0.14 -30.51
C LEU A 376 -1.73 -1.10 -30.86
N SER A 377 -1.65 -2.06 -29.94
CA SER A 377 -1.11 -3.41 -30.19
C SER A 377 0.32 -3.39 -30.73
N ASN A 378 1.20 -2.59 -30.11
CA ASN A 378 2.61 -2.52 -30.48
C ASN A 378 3.52 -3.26 -29.49
N VAL A 379 4.65 -3.75 -29.99
CA VAL A 379 5.74 -4.33 -29.20
C VAL A 379 6.99 -3.49 -29.43
N PHE A 380 7.51 -2.88 -28.38
CA PHE A 380 8.75 -2.11 -28.38
C PHE A 380 9.71 -2.71 -27.35
N ILE A 381 10.85 -3.24 -27.79
CA ILE A 381 11.84 -3.85 -26.91
C ILE A 381 13.21 -3.27 -27.25
N GLY A 382 13.86 -2.60 -26.31
CA GLY A 382 15.19 -2.01 -26.47
C GLY A 382 15.27 -0.58 -25.93
N ASN A 383 16.50 -0.10 -25.76
CA ASN A 383 16.74 1.24 -25.21
C ASN A 383 16.43 2.33 -26.24
N TYR A 384 15.68 3.35 -25.81
CA TYR A 384 15.32 4.53 -26.61
C TYR A 384 14.66 4.19 -27.95
N SER A 385 13.94 3.07 -28.02
CA SER A 385 13.16 2.68 -29.18
C SER A 385 11.83 3.46 -29.23
N ALA A 386 11.44 3.89 -30.42
CA ALA A 386 10.15 4.51 -30.72
C ALA A 386 9.74 5.68 -29.78
N PRO A 387 10.61 6.66 -29.47
CA PRO A 387 10.38 7.67 -28.44
C PRO A 387 9.19 8.61 -28.71
N THR A 388 8.72 8.74 -29.95
CA THR A 388 7.60 9.61 -30.36
C THR A 388 6.64 8.88 -31.31
N TRP A 389 6.12 7.73 -30.89
CA TRP A 389 5.30 6.86 -31.73
C TRP A 389 3.81 7.23 -31.74
N THR A 390 3.13 7.02 -32.88
CA THR A 390 1.65 7.11 -32.99
C THR A 390 1.00 5.94 -33.75
N GLY A 391 1.79 5.04 -34.32
CA GLY A 391 1.33 3.96 -35.21
C GLY A 391 0.84 2.69 -34.51
N ASN A 392 0.24 1.76 -35.25
CA ASN A 392 -0.43 0.55 -34.71
C ASN A 392 0.12 -0.78 -35.27
N TRP A 393 0.02 -1.86 -34.49
CA TRP A 393 0.40 -3.22 -34.91
C TRP A 393 1.87 -3.38 -35.33
N ASN A 394 2.80 -2.71 -34.64
CA ASN A 394 4.22 -2.75 -34.98
C ASN A 394 5.02 -3.57 -33.98
N THR A 395 6.09 -4.20 -34.46
CA THR A 395 7.10 -4.87 -33.64
C THR A 395 8.44 -4.19 -33.88
N LEU A 396 9.00 -3.57 -32.84
CA LEU A 396 10.32 -2.95 -32.83
C LEU A 396 11.19 -3.61 -31.77
N ILE A 397 12.29 -4.21 -32.19
CA ILE A 397 13.22 -4.90 -31.29
C ILE A 397 14.65 -4.42 -31.56
N GLY A 398 15.24 -3.73 -30.60
CA GLY A 398 16.63 -3.29 -30.57
C GLY A 398 16.78 -1.82 -30.16
N ALA A 399 18.03 -1.36 -30.10
CA ALA A 399 18.37 -0.05 -29.57
C ALA A 399 18.25 1.06 -30.62
N ASN A 400 17.74 2.22 -30.22
CA ASN A 400 17.59 3.40 -31.07
C ASN A 400 16.87 3.09 -32.40
N THR A 401 15.86 2.21 -32.37
CA THR A 401 15.03 1.95 -33.56
C THR A 401 13.92 2.97 -33.65
N ALA A 402 13.70 3.45 -34.87
CA ALA A 402 12.59 4.28 -35.26
C ALA A 402 12.46 5.58 -34.44
N THR A 403 13.59 6.22 -34.19
CA THR A 403 13.71 7.40 -33.30
C THR A 403 12.92 8.62 -33.77
N LEU A 404 12.66 8.75 -35.08
CA LEU A 404 11.88 9.84 -35.66
C LEU A 404 10.63 9.35 -36.39
N MET A 405 10.30 8.05 -36.30
CA MET A 405 9.19 7.48 -37.04
C MET A 405 7.86 7.78 -36.36
N LYS A 406 6.96 8.48 -37.05
CA LYS A 406 5.76 9.03 -36.41
C LYS A 406 4.53 8.14 -36.54
N ALA A 407 4.22 7.55 -37.70
CA ALA A 407 2.87 7.00 -37.95
C ALA A 407 2.82 5.71 -38.80
N GLY A 408 3.74 4.76 -38.62
CA GLY A 408 3.69 3.51 -39.39
C GLY A 408 2.81 2.42 -38.78
N ALA A 409 2.20 1.56 -39.60
CA ALA A 409 1.43 0.42 -39.09
C ALA A 409 1.84 -0.93 -39.71
N SER A 410 1.71 -2.01 -38.93
CA SER A 410 2.03 -3.38 -39.36
C SER A 410 3.51 -3.57 -39.73
N ASN A 411 4.44 -2.82 -39.14
CA ASN A 411 5.88 -2.96 -39.43
C ASN A 411 6.58 -3.93 -38.47
N VAL A 412 7.58 -4.64 -38.97
CA VAL A 412 8.55 -5.42 -38.19
C VAL A 412 9.92 -4.77 -38.37
N ILE A 413 10.49 -4.24 -37.30
CA ILE A 413 11.77 -3.55 -37.28
C ILE A 413 12.66 -4.20 -36.23
N ILE A 414 13.75 -4.82 -36.63
CA ILE A 414 14.65 -5.56 -35.73
C ILE A 414 16.10 -5.15 -35.98
N GLY A 415 16.79 -4.75 -34.92
CA GLY A 415 18.21 -4.43 -34.87
C GLY A 415 18.49 -3.03 -34.34
N GLN A 416 19.60 -2.42 -34.73
CA GLN A 416 20.05 -1.15 -34.16
C GLN A 416 20.03 -0.04 -35.21
N SER A 417 19.55 1.14 -34.80
CA SER A 417 19.51 2.35 -35.63
C SER A 417 18.76 2.13 -36.96
N VAL A 418 17.59 1.48 -36.89
CA VAL A 418 16.75 1.16 -38.04
C VAL A 418 15.59 2.14 -38.14
N ALA A 419 15.25 2.60 -39.34
CA ALA A 419 14.09 3.46 -39.65
C ALA A 419 14.08 4.82 -38.93
N ASN A 420 15.25 5.44 -38.75
CA ASN A 420 15.40 6.64 -37.91
C ASN A 420 14.89 7.95 -38.52
N VAL A 421 14.32 7.98 -39.74
CA VAL A 421 13.86 9.21 -40.43
C VAL A 421 12.45 9.05 -41.07
N GLN A 422 11.75 7.95 -40.81
CA GLN A 422 10.55 7.57 -41.58
C GLN A 422 9.27 8.31 -41.14
N ASP A 423 8.75 9.23 -41.96
CA ASP A 423 7.53 9.98 -41.61
C ASP A 423 6.28 9.08 -41.53
N SER A 424 6.16 8.11 -42.44
CA SER A 424 5.10 7.09 -42.44
C SER A 424 5.48 5.85 -43.25
N GLY A 425 5.01 4.67 -42.83
CA GLY A 425 5.23 3.42 -43.55
C GLY A 425 4.37 2.27 -43.07
N TYR A 426 3.89 1.47 -44.01
CA TYR A 426 2.97 0.37 -43.73
C TYR A 426 3.55 -0.97 -44.19
N ARG A 427 3.41 -2.01 -43.37
CA ARG A 427 3.71 -3.41 -43.74
C ARG A 427 5.16 -3.63 -44.19
N ASN A 428 6.12 -2.97 -43.55
CA ASN A 428 7.53 -3.15 -43.85
C ASN A 428 8.18 -4.20 -42.93
N VAL A 429 9.19 -4.91 -43.43
CA VAL A 429 10.02 -5.85 -42.66
C VAL A 429 11.48 -5.44 -42.78
N TYR A 430 12.03 -4.82 -41.74
CA TYR A 430 13.40 -4.35 -41.67
C TYR A 430 14.17 -5.11 -40.60
N ILE A 431 15.20 -5.87 -40.99
CA ILE A 431 15.97 -6.73 -40.07
C ILE A 431 17.47 -6.54 -40.32
N GLY A 432 18.16 -5.90 -39.38
CA GLY A 432 19.60 -5.63 -39.48
C GLY A 432 20.00 -4.33 -38.81
N ASN A 433 21.12 -3.76 -39.21
CA ASN A 433 21.69 -2.57 -38.58
C ASN A 433 21.84 -1.45 -39.62
N ASN A 434 21.51 -0.21 -39.23
CA ASN A 434 21.56 0.97 -40.09
C ASN A 434 20.74 0.81 -41.38
N ILE A 435 19.56 0.19 -41.29
CA ILE A 435 18.59 0.08 -42.39
C ILE A 435 17.72 1.32 -42.41
N ALA A 436 17.32 1.78 -43.60
CA ALA A 436 16.32 2.84 -43.77
C ALA A 436 16.65 4.16 -43.05
N THR A 437 17.92 4.54 -42.97
CA THR A 437 18.38 5.70 -42.19
C THR A 437 18.02 7.06 -42.79
N SER A 438 17.59 7.11 -44.05
CA SER A 438 17.21 8.37 -44.74
C SER A 438 15.84 8.30 -45.42
N GLN A 439 15.09 7.22 -45.17
CA GLN A 439 13.80 6.98 -45.81
C GLN A 439 12.74 7.91 -45.25
N ARG A 440 12.00 8.59 -46.12
CA ARG A 440 10.89 9.45 -45.71
C ARG A 440 9.52 8.78 -45.85
N ARG A 441 9.33 7.95 -46.90
CA ARG A 441 8.06 7.25 -47.17
C ARG A 441 8.33 5.89 -47.80
N GLY A 442 7.70 4.85 -47.23
CA GLY A 442 7.69 3.56 -47.88
C GLY A 442 6.81 2.48 -47.27
N ASN A 443 6.20 1.67 -48.14
CA ASN A 443 5.23 0.63 -47.80
C ASN A 443 5.61 -0.70 -48.44
N ASN A 444 5.16 -1.80 -47.83
CA ASN A 444 5.27 -3.17 -48.33
C ASN A 444 6.72 -3.56 -48.69
N SER A 445 7.72 -3.02 -48.00
CA SER A 445 9.12 -3.24 -48.33
C SER A 445 9.80 -4.20 -47.35
N ILE A 446 10.66 -5.07 -47.87
CA ILE A 446 11.47 -6.02 -47.09
C ILE A 446 12.93 -5.61 -47.24
N MET A 447 13.59 -5.35 -46.12
CA MET A 447 15.02 -5.04 -46.07
C MET A 447 15.71 -5.88 -45.01
N ILE A 448 16.67 -6.70 -45.42
CA ILE A 448 17.35 -7.62 -44.51
C ILE A 448 18.85 -7.53 -44.76
N GLY A 449 19.62 -7.15 -43.74
CA GLY A 449 21.08 -7.07 -43.79
C GLY A 449 21.66 -5.76 -43.27
N PHE A 450 22.98 -5.71 -43.10
CA PHE A 450 23.66 -4.48 -42.71
C PHE A 450 23.54 -3.44 -43.83
N GLN A 451 23.00 -2.27 -43.52
CA GLN A 451 22.88 -1.15 -44.44
C GLN A 451 22.07 -1.42 -45.72
N ALA A 452 21.22 -2.46 -45.73
CA ALA A 452 20.28 -2.70 -46.82
C ALA A 452 19.30 -1.51 -46.92
N GLY A 453 19.15 -0.94 -48.12
CA GLY A 453 18.30 0.24 -48.35
C GLY A 453 18.65 1.46 -47.49
N ALA A 454 19.87 1.53 -46.93
CA ALA A 454 20.36 2.76 -46.31
C ALA A 454 20.36 3.89 -47.35
N ASN A 455 20.29 5.15 -46.92
CA ASN A 455 20.21 6.34 -47.80
C ASN A 455 19.06 6.39 -48.84
N ASP A 456 18.21 5.37 -48.93
CA ASP A 456 17.04 5.37 -49.80
C ASP A 456 16.05 6.47 -49.37
N THR A 457 15.52 7.24 -50.31
CA THR A 457 14.62 8.37 -50.02
C THR A 457 13.16 8.13 -50.47
N THR A 458 12.90 7.14 -51.34
CA THR A 458 11.56 6.84 -51.84
C THR A 458 11.44 5.40 -52.32
N ILE A 459 10.72 4.59 -51.56
CA ILE A 459 10.55 3.17 -51.86
C ILE A 459 9.17 2.69 -51.50
N GLY A 460 8.53 2.00 -52.45
CA GLY A 460 7.36 1.18 -52.18
C GLY A 460 7.55 -0.15 -52.86
N ASN A 461 7.21 -1.22 -52.15
CA ASN A 461 7.27 -2.60 -52.65
C ASN A 461 8.71 -3.02 -53.05
N ALA A 462 9.71 -2.66 -52.25
CA ALA A 462 11.11 -3.04 -52.48
C ALA A 462 11.48 -4.33 -51.73
N LEU A 463 12.34 -5.18 -52.31
CA LEU A 463 12.91 -6.37 -51.67
C LEU A 463 14.44 -6.26 -51.69
N PHE A 464 15.07 -5.85 -50.59
CA PHE A 464 16.52 -5.73 -50.46
C PHE A 464 17.07 -6.71 -49.43
N ILE A 465 17.79 -7.73 -49.86
CA ILE A 465 18.35 -8.75 -48.97
C ILE A 465 19.85 -8.88 -49.21
N GLY A 466 20.66 -8.55 -48.21
CA GLY A 466 22.12 -8.66 -48.25
C GLY A 466 22.84 -7.44 -47.69
N TYR A 467 24.16 -7.53 -47.58
CA TYR A 467 25.01 -6.40 -47.18
C TYR A 467 24.93 -5.29 -48.22
N GLN A 468 24.45 -4.10 -47.82
CA GLN A 468 24.34 -2.90 -48.66
C GLN A 468 23.53 -3.08 -49.95
N ALA A 469 22.63 -4.07 -50.02
CA ALA A 469 21.69 -4.19 -51.13
C ALA A 469 20.82 -2.92 -51.20
N GLY A 470 20.77 -2.24 -52.36
CA GLY A 470 19.99 -1.01 -52.55
C GLY A 470 20.41 0.23 -51.74
N ARG A 471 21.66 0.30 -51.24
CA ARG A 471 22.16 1.37 -50.34
C ARG A 471 22.10 2.82 -50.88
N ASN A 472 21.83 3.09 -52.16
CA ASN A 472 21.64 4.45 -52.64
C ASN A 472 20.48 4.51 -53.64
N ASN A 473 19.39 3.82 -53.31
CA ASN A 473 18.20 3.80 -54.15
C ASN A 473 17.33 5.05 -53.95
N LEU A 474 17.62 6.18 -54.60
CA LEU A 474 17.03 7.48 -54.20
C LEU A 474 15.56 7.68 -54.68
N GLY A 475 15.11 7.01 -55.74
CA GLY A 475 13.75 7.19 -56.29
C GLY A 475 13.15 5.97 -56.98
N GLY A 476 13.82 4.82 -56.92
CA GLY A 476 13.39 3.59 -57.59
C GLY A 476 12.40 2.76 -56.76
N ILE A 477 11.14 2.69 -57.19
CA ILE A 477 10.15 1.77 -56.58
C ILE A 477 10.17 0.39 -57.26
N LEU A 478 9.60 -0.62 -56.58
CA LEU A 478 9.43 -1.97 -57.11
C LEU A 478 10.73 -2.70 -57.48
N ASN A 479 11.84 -2.37 -56.81
CA ASN A 479 13.13 -3.03 -57.03
C ASN A 479 13.31 -4.26 -56.14
N SER A 480 13.86 -5.33 -56.69
CA SER A 480 14.17 -6.59 -56.00
C SER A 480 15.67 -6.88 -56.10
N PHE A 481 16.43 -6.58 -55.05
CA PHE A 481 17.88 -6.75 -54.97
C PHE A 481 18.24 -7.77 -53.91
N VAL A 482 18.87 -8.88 -54.31
CA VAL A 482 19.28 -9.95 -53.41
C VAL A 482 20.75 -10.27 -53.63
N GLY A 483 21.59 -10.01 -52.62
CA GLY A 483 23.04 -10.28 -52.65
C GLY A 483 23.88 -9.15 -52.06
N TYR A 484 25.19 -9.38 -51.97
CA TYR A 484 26.14 -8.37 -51.51
C TYR A 484 26.23 -7.24 -52.55
N GLN A 485 25.88 -6.02 -52.14
CA GLN A 485 25.90 -4.79 -52.96
C GLN A 485 25.08 -4.88 -54.26
N ALA A 486 24.05 -5.73 -54.33
CA ALA A 486 23.12 -5.74 -55.45
C ALA A 486 22.39 -4.38 -55.54
N GLY A 487 22.41 -3.74 -56.71
CA GLY A 487 21.74 -2.45 -56.95
C GLY A 487 22.25 -1.28 -56.09
N PHE A 488 23.51 -1.31 -55.65
CA PHE A 488 24.09 -0.37 -54.69
C PHE A 488 23.90 1.12 -55.05
N SER A 489 23.97 1.49 -56.34
CA SER A 489 23.98 2.89 -56.80
C SER A 489 22.69 3.35 -57.50
N ASN A 490 21.58 2.63 -57.33
CA ASN A 490 20.35 2.83 -58.12
C ASN A 490 19.59 4.12 -57.84
N THR A 491 20.07 5.26 -58.30
CA THR A 491 19.49 6.57 -57.97
C THR A 491 18.00 6.74 -58.35
N GLN A 492 17.55 6.30 -59.53
CA GLN A 492 16.14 6.49 -59.99
C GLN A 492 15.52 5.29 -60.71
N GLY A 493 16.27 4.22 -60.98
CA GLY A 493 15.76 3.07 -61.73
C GLY A 493 14.62 2.34 -61.01
N PHE A 494 13.52 2.01 -61.69
CA PHE A 494 12.38 1.30 -61.09
C PHE A 494 12.17 -0.09 -61.73
N ARG A 495 11.52 -0.99 -60.98
CA ARG A 495 11.19 -2.36 -61.43
C ARG A 495 12.38 -3.20 -61.90
N ASN A 496 13.52 -3.05 -61.23
CA ASN A 496 14.71 -3.87 -61.49
C ASN A 496 14.75 -5.11 -60.59
N THR A 497 15.20 -6.24 -61.13
CA THR A 497 15.45 -7.49 -60.38
C THR A 497 16.93 -7.86 -60.49
N PHE A 498 17.70 -7.63 -59.43
CA PHE A 498 19.13 -7.95 -59.38
C PHE A 498 19.42 -9.02 -58.32
N VAL A 499 19.98 -10.14 -58.73
CA VAL A 499 20.25 -11.28 -57.84
C VAL A 499 21.70 -11.74 -58.01
N GLY A 500 22.50 -11.60 -56.96
CA GLY A 500 23.88 -12.07 -56.88
C GLY A 500 24.86 -11.00 -56.36
N LEU A 501 26.16 -11.30 -56.46
CA LEU A 501 27.24 -10.44 -55.97
C LEU A 501 27.44 -9.24 -56.92
N GLN A 502 27.26 -8.01 -56.42
CA GLN A 502 27.50 -6.77 -57.16
C GLN A 502 26.74 -6.68 -58.50
N THR A 503 25.57 -7.32 -58.59
CA THR A 503 24.70 -7.23 -59.77
C THR A 503 24.08 -5.85 -59.86
N GLY A 504 24.17 -5.24 -61.04
CA GLY A 504 23.68 -3.87 -61.27
C GLY A 504 24.30 -2.83 -60.32
N LEU A 505 25.53 -3.06 -59.84
CA LEU A 505 26.21 -2.22 -58.82
C LEU A 505 26.16 -0.73 -59.17
N ASN A 506 26.43 -0.39 -60.43
CA ASN A 506 26.50 0.98 -60.92
C ASN A 506 25.26 1.40 -61.72
N ASN A 507 24.16 0.64 -61.71
CA ASN A 507 22.90 1.09 -62.30
C ASN A 507 22.47 2.35 -61.56
N THR A 508 22.23 3.45 -62.29
CA THR A 508 21.76 4.71 -61.71
C THR A 508 20.30 4.94 -62.07
N THR A 509 19.95 4.97 -63.36
CA THR A 509 18.58 5.30 -63.83
C THR A 509 17.90 4.19 -64.64
N GLY A 510 18.60 3.10 -64.97
CA GLY A 510 18.03 2.02 -65.76
C GLY A 510 16.85 1.34 -65.06
N SER A 511 15.78 1.06 -65.81
CA SER A 511 14.51 0.53 -65.30
C SER A 511 14.09 -0.74 -66.04
N TRP A 512 13.27 -1.58 -65.41
CA TRP A 512 12.80 -2.86 -65.98
C TRP A 512 13.92 -3.84 -66.35
N ASN A 513 15.03 -3.82 -65.62
CA ASN A 513 16.16 -4.72 -65.88
C ASN A 513 16.12 -5.98 -64.99
N THR A 514 16.53 -7.13 -65.53
CA THR A 514 16.68 -8.40 -64.81
C THR A 514 18.12 -8.89 -64.91
N PHE A 515 18.91 -8.75 -63.84
CA PHE A 515 20.31 -9.18 -63.78
C PHE A 515 20.49 -10.31 -62.76
N LEU A 516 21.05 -11.44 -63.19
CA LEU A 516 21.28 -12.62 -62.37
C LEU A 516 22.71 -13.13 -62.55
N GLY A 517 23.51 -13.16 -61.48
CA GLY A 517 24.88 -13.70 -61.51
C GLY A 517 25.87 -12.94 -60.63
N ILE A 518 27.17 -13.14 -60.86
CA ILE A 518 28.22 -12.33 -60.23
C ILE A 518 28.56 -11.20 -61.20
N GLN A 519 28.44 -9.94 -60.75
CA GLN A 519 28.77 -8.75 -61.54
C GLN A 519 28.03 -8.66 -62.89
N ALA A 520 26.87 -9.31 -63.03
CA ALA A 520 26.00 -9.13 -64.19
C ALA A 520 25.51 -7.67 -64.26
N GLY A 521 25.73 -7.01 -65.40
CA GLY A 521 25.38 -5.60 -65.58
C GLY A 521 26.09 -4.64 -64.62
N VAL A 522 27.27 -4.99 -64.09
CA VAL A 522 27.98 -4.19 -63.07
C VAL A 522 28.24 -2.75 -63.52
N ASN A 523 28.45 -2.52 -64.82
CA ASN A 523 28.72 -1.21 -65.42
C ASN A 523 27.53 -0.59 -66.15
N ALA A 524 26.38 -1.27 -66.20
CA ALA A 524 25.17 -0.75 -66.82
C ALA A 524 24.68 0.43 -65.98
N LYS A 525 24.96 1.67 -66.44
CA LYS A 525 24.61 2.90 -65.72
C LYS A 525 23.21 3.34 -66.05
N THR A 526 22.88 3.31 -67.34
CA THR A 526 21.57 3.62 -67.89
C THR A 526 21.13 2.44 -68.76
N GLY A 527 19.89 2.45 -69.24
CA GLY A 527 19.38 1.36 -70.08
C GLY A 527 18.18 0.65 -69.45
N ASN A 528 17.18 0.37 -70.28
CA ASN A 528 15.91 -0.18 -69.87
C ASN A 528 15.60 -1.51 -70.55
N TYR A 529 14.80 -2.35 -69.89
CA TYR A 529 14.29 -3.61 -70.43
C TYR A 529 15.40 -4.62 -70.78
N ASN A 530 16.49 -4.64 -70.02
CA ASN A 530 17.62 -5.55 -70.26
C ASN A 530 17.54 -6.80 -69.40
N THR A 531 17.93 -7.96 -69.95
CA THR A 531 18.07 -9.24 -69.24
C THR A 531 19.50 -9.74 -69.34
N TYR A 532 20.24 -9.74 -68.23
CA TYR A 532 21.62 -10.23 -68.18
C TYR A 532 21.73 -11.41 -67.21
N VAL A 533 22.17 -12.57 -67.70
CA VAL A 533 22.26 -13.79 -66.88
C VAL A 533 23.63 -14.42 -67.06
N GLY A 534 24.41 -14.48 -65.98
CA GLY A 534 25.72 -15.12 -65.94
C GLY A 534 26.78 -14.34 -65.17
N ASN A 535 27.93 -14.97 -64.95
CA ASN A 535 29.09 -14.32 -64.34
C ASN A 535 29.73 -13.34 -65.33
N LEU A 536 29.82 -12.05 -64.96
CA LEU A 536 30.34 -10.95 -65.79
C LEU A 536 29.57 -10.73 -67.09
N ALA A 537 28.28 -11.11 -67.14
CA ALA A 537 27.44 -10.84 -68.31
C ALA A 537 27.24 -9.33 -68.52
N ALA A 538 27.37 -8.86 -69.76
CA ALA A 538 27.18 -7.47 -70.17
C ALA A 538 28.13 -6.47 -69.49
N ILE A 539 29.38 -6.86 -69.23
CA ILE A 539 30.34 -6.00 -68.51
C ILE A 539 30.69 -4.70 -69.26
N ALA A 540 30.61 -4.73 -70.58
CA ALA A 540 30.87 -3.59 -71.45
C ALA A 540 29.62 -2.74 -71.72
N ASP A 541 28.42 -3.23 -71.38
CA ASP A 541 27.19 -2.48 -71.60
C ASP A 541 27.03 -1.40 -70.53
N THR A 542 27.00 -0.14 -70.96
CA THR A 542 26.84 1.03 -70.09
C THR A 542 25.47 1.69 -70.19
N SER A 543 24.73 1.49 -71.30
CA SER A 543 23.55 2.28 -71.64
C SER A 543 22.54 1.63 -72.62
N GLY A 544 22.70 0.35 -72.96
CA GLY A 544 21.85 -0.34 -73.93
C GLY A 544 20.40 -0.53 -73.48
N ASN A 545 19.46 -0.69 -74.42
CA ASN A 545 18.05 -0.96 -74.12
C ASN A 545 17.58 -2.23 -74.85
N ASN A 546 16.66 -2.98 -74.24
CA ASN A 546 16.07 -4.20 -74.81
C ASN A 546 17.10 -5.31 -75.12
N ASN A 547 18.22 -5.35 -74.39
CA ASN A 547 19.26 -6.34 -74.58
C ASN A 547 18.94 -7.63 -73.82
N THR A 548 19.23 -8.79 -74.40
CA THR A 548 19.26 -10.07 -73.69
C THR A 548 20.63 -10.70 -73.87
N ILE A 549 21.39 -10.81 -72.79
CA ILE A 549 22.75 -11.35 -72.78
C ILE A 549 22.79 -12.49 -71.77
N ILE A 550 23.07 -13.70 -72.24
CA ILE A 550 23.08 -14.91 -71.40
C ILE A 550 24.40 -15.63 -71.65
N GLY A 551 25.17 -15.84 -70.58
CA GLY A 551 26.47 -16.52 -70.64
C GLY A 551 27.48 -15.91 -69.66
N SER A 552 28.56 -16.65 -69.40
CA SER A 552 29.67 -16.10 -68.62
C SER A 552 30.59 -15.28 -69.52
N ARG A 553 30.88 -14.04 -69.11
CA ARG A 553 31.69 -13.07 -69.88
C ARG A 553 31.12 -12.79 -71.29
N ALA A 554 29.80 -12.89 -71.42
CA ALA A 554 29.05 -12.60 -72.64
C ALA A 554 28.78 -11.10 -72.81
#